data_AF-A0A6I8RS67-F1
#
_entry.id   AF-A0A6I8RS67-F1
#
_cell.length_a   1.000
_cell.length_b   1.000
_cell.length_c   1.000
_cell.angle_alpha   90.00
_cell.angle_beta   90.00
_cell.angle_gamma   90.00
#
_symmetry.space_group_name_H-M   'P 1'
#
loop_
_entity.id
_entity.type
_entity.pdbx_description
1 polymer ?
#
loop_
_entity_poly.entity_id
_entity_poly.type
_entity_poly.pdbx_seq_one_letter_code
_entity_poly.pdbx_strand_id
1 'polypeptide(L)'
;MREEIVTGVNYLKALACRFHRLDPMVVEAFGERLMEILCRRYTGHWYPEKPMKGQAYRYTHCQTFSQSLCLQEISKNTFREAYPNLV
;
A
#
# COMPACT_ATOMS: atom_id res chain seq x y z
N MET A 1 8.79 -3.26 -11.99
CA MET A 1 8.74 -2.79 -10.58
C MET A 1 7.93 -1.51 -10.40
N ARG A 2 8.46 -0.31 -10.70
CA ARG A 2 7.78 0.96 -10.36
C ARG A 2 6.40 1.07 -11.01
N GLU A 3 6.30 0.72 -12.30
CA GLU A 3 5.02 0.71 -13.04
C GLU A 3 3.99 -0.26 -12.44
N GLU A 4 4.44 -1.45 -12.04
CA GLU A 4 3.58 -2.45 -11.39
C GLU A 4 3.13 -2.00 -10.00
N ILE A 5 4.01 -1.37 -9.22
CA ILE A 5 3.66 -0.76 -7.93
C ILE A 5 2.63 0.35 -8.14
N VAL A 6 2.85 1.26 -9.10
CA VAL A 6 1.91 2.36 -9.42
C VAL A 6 0.54 1.79 -9.80
N THR A 7 0.52 0.74 -10.63
CA THR A 7 -0.72 0.08 -11.04
C THR A 7 -1.45 -0.54 -9.85
N GLY A 8 -0.74 -1.25 -8.98
CA GLY A 8 -1.30 -1.85 -7.77
C GLY A 8 -1.82 -0.80 -6.77
N VAL A 9 -1.09 0.29 -6.58
CA VAL A 9 -1.49 1.41 -5.72
C VAL A 9 -2.74 2.09 -6.27
N ASN A 10 -2.79 2.37 -7.58
CA ASN A 10 -3.97 2.97 -8.22
C ASN A 10 -5.21 2.08 -8.11
N TYR A 11 -5.04 0.77 -8.24
CA TYR A 11 -6.12 -0.18 -8.01
C TYR A 11 -6.66 -0.10 -6.57
N LEU A 12 -5.77 -0.06 -5.57
CA LEU A 12 -6.17 0.07 -4.16
C LEU A 12 -6.84 1.42 -3.86
N LYS A 13 -6.35 2.52 -4.44
CA LYS A 13 -6.99 3.85 -4.35
C LYS A 13 -8.41 3.81 -4.91
N ALA A 14 -8.59 3.24 -6.09
CA ALA A 14 -9.90 3.10 -6.72
C ALA A 14 -10.86 2.24 -5.87
N LEU A 15 -10.34 1.17 -5.25
CA LEU A 15 -11.09 0.33 -4.31
C LEU A 15 -11.55 1.12 -3.09
N ALA A 16 -10.64 1.89 -2.48
CA ALA A 16 -10.91 2.71 -1.30
C ALA A 16 -11.97 3.79 -1.58
N CYS A 17 -11.89 4.48 -2.73
CA CYS A 17 -12.90 5.43 -3.18
C CYS A 17 -14.28 4.78 -3.35
N ARG A 18 -14.33 3.56 -3.90
CA ARG A 18 -15.59 2.85 -4.20
C ARG A 18 -16.31 2.37 -2.94
N PHE A 19 -15.60 1.86 -1.94
CA PHE A 19 -16.22 1.21 -0.77
C PHE A 19 -16.43 2.14 0.43
N HIS A 20 -15.59 3.17 0.60
CA HIS A 20 -15.55 3.91 1.87
C HIS A 20 -15.82 5.41 1.76
N ARG A 21 -16.13 5.93 0.55
CA ARG A 21 -16.35 7.38 0.30
C ARG A 21 -15.30 8.26 1.03
N LEU A 22 -14.04 7.83 0.97
CA LEU A 22 -12.94 8.55 1.61
C LEU A 22 -12.66 9.86 0.86
N ASP A 23 -12.17 10.85 1.58
CA ASP A 23 -11.71 12.11 1.02
C ASP A 23 -10.63 11.84 -0.06
N PRO A 24 -10.76 12.39 -1.28
CA PRO A 24 -9.77 12.25 -2.34
C PRO A 24 -8.34 12.60 -1.90
N MET A 25 -8.16 13.62 -1.06
CA MET A 25 -6.84 14.00 -0.55
C MET A 25 -6.24 12.92 0.36
N VAL A 26 -7.07 12.28 1.20
CA VAL A 26 -6.64 11.19 2.07
C VAL A 26 -6.27 9.95 1.25
N VAL A 27 -7.03 9.65 0.19
CA VAL A 27 -6.72 8.54 -0.72
C VAL A 27 -5.43 8.79 -1.50
N GLU A 28 -5.17 10.03 -1.89
CA GLU A 28 -3.92 10.39 -2.56
C GLU A 28 -2.71 10.23 -1.64
N ALA A 29 -2.78 10.79 -0.42
CA ALA A 29 -1.73 10.67 0.58
C ALA A 29 -1.45 9.20 0.96
N PHE A 30 -2.51 8.39 1.11
CA PHE A 30 -2.39 6.94 1.29
C PHE A 30 -1.62 6.29 0.12
N GLY A 31 -1.97 6.64 -1.12
CA GLY A 31 -1.34 6.11 -2.31
C GLY A 31 0.14 6.43 -2.41
N GLU A 32 0.51 7.70 -2.20
CA GLU A 32 1.90 8.15 -2.21
C GLU A 32 2.74 7.41 -1.16
N ARG A 33 2.21 7.30 0.06
CA ARG A 33 2.91 6.62 1.16
C ARG A 33 3.05 5.12 0.91
N LEU A 34 2.00 4.48 0.40
CA LEU A 34 2.03 3.07 0.04
C LEU A 34 3.07 2.82 -1.07
N MET A 35 3.15 3.68 -2.08
CA MET A 35 4.14 3.58 -3.15
C MET A 35 5.57 3.67 -2.61
N GLU A 36 5.86 4.63 -1.74
CA GLU A 36 7.17 4.80 -1.10
C GLU A 36 7.58 3.54 -0.33
N ILE A 37 6.68 2.99 0.49
CA ILE A 37 6.94 1.81 1.31
C ILE A 37 7.17 0.58 0.44
N LEU A 38 6.33 0.36 -0.59
CA LEU A 38 6.48 -0.78 -1.49
C LEU A 38 7.78 -0.69 -2.30
N CYS A 39 8.16 0.51 -2.76
CA CYS A 39 9.42 0.72 -3.48
C CYS A 39 10.62 0.38 -2.59
N ARG A 40 10.65 0.88 -1.33
CA ARG A 40 11.70 0.56 -0.37
C ARG A 40 11.74 -0.93 -0.05
N ARG A 41 10.58 -1.55 0.19
CA ARG A 41 10.46 -2.97 0.52
C ARG A 41 10.95 -3.86 -0.62
N TYR A 42 10.58 -3.57 -1.85
CA TYR A 42 10.90 -4.43 -3.00
C TYR A 42 12.31 -4.20 -3.56
N THR A 43 13.00 -3.15 -3.11
CA THR A 43 14.40 -2.91 -3.45
C THR A 43 15.25 -4.13 -3.03
N GLY A 44 16.10 -4.60 -3.94
CA GLY A 44 16.92 -5.83 -3.75
C GLY A 44 16.15 -7.15 -3.85
N HIS A 45 14.81 -7.11 -3.96
CA HIS A 45 13.91 -8.27 -4.03
C HIS A 45 13.05 -8.26 -5.31
N TRP A 46 13.47 -7.49 -6.31
CA TRP A 46 12.87 -7.44 -7.64
C TRP A 46 13.82 -8.04 -8.67
N TYR A 47 13.39 -9.10 -9.36
CA TYR A 47 14.23 -9.86 -10.29
C TYR A 47 13.51 -9.97 -11.65
N PRO A 48 13.70 -9.02 -12.59
CA PRO A 48 13.01 -9.03 -13.88
C PRO A 48 13.24 -10.32 -14.67
N GLU A 49 14.44 -10.88 -14.61
CA GLU A 49 14.84 -12.09 -15.33
C GLU A 49 14.32 -13.37 -14.64
N LYS A 50 13.95 -13.28 -13.36
CA LYS A 50 13.39 -14.40 -12.58
C LYS A 50 12.21 -13.92 -11.73
N PRO A 51 11.04 -13.64 -12.33
CA PRO A 51 9.89 -13.06 -11.64
C PRO A 51 9.43 -13.86 -10.41
N MET A 52 9.55 -15.18 -10.47
CA MET A 52 9.19 -16.08 -9.35
C MET A 52 10.10 -15.91 -8.12
N LYS A 53 11.35 -15.44 -8.31
CA LYS A 53 12.27 -15.21 -7.20
C LYS A 53 11.76 -14.02 -6.37
N GLY A 54 11.67 -14.21 -5.06
CA GLY A 54 11.18 -13.18 -4.15
C GLY A 54 9.66 -12.95 -4.19
N GLN A 55 8.89 -13.75 -4.94
CA GLN A 55 7.43 -13.57 -5.02
C GLN A 55 6.74 -13.68 -3.66
N ALA A 56 7.16 -14.63 -2.81
CA ALA A 56 6.60 -14.80 -1.46
C ALA A 56 6.93 -13.62 -0.54
N TYR A 57 8.08 -12.97 -0.76
CA TYR A 57 8.47 -11.77 -0.03
C TYR A 57 7.65 -10.54 -0.47
N ARG A 58 7.36 -10.44 -1.78
CA ARG A 58 6.54 -9.37 -2.37
C ARG A 58 5.05 -9.58 -2.14
N TYR A 59 4.62 -10.83 -1.97
CA TYR A 59 3.22 -11.18 -1.75
C TYR A 59 2.69 -10.45 -0.52
N THR A 60 1.65 -9.64 -0.75
CA THR A 60 1.01 -8.85 0.29
C THR A 60 -0.33 -9.51 0.58
N HIS A 61 -0.43 -10.19 1.73
CA HIS A 61 -1.65 -10.88 2.11
C HIS A 61 -2.61 -9.90 2.78
N CYS A 62 -3.73 -9.61 2.11
CA CYS A 62 -4.82 -8.78 2.62
C CYS A 62 -6.00 -9.67 3.01
N GLN A 63 -5.89 -10.45 4.08
CA GLN A 63 -7.04 -11.19 4.59
C GLN A 63 -7.64 -10.45 5.77
N THR A 64 -8.96 -10.35 5.79
CA THR A 64 -9.82 -9.39 6.53
C THR A 64 -9.72 -9.41 8.06
N PHE A 65 -8.75 -10.12 8.64
CA PHE A 65 -8.44 -10.11 10.08
C PHE A 65 -6.94 -9.98 10.39
N SER A 66 -6.06 -10.20 9.40
CA SER A 66 -4.63 -9.95 9.49
C SER A 66 -4.31 -8.85 8.48
N GLN A 67 -4.53 -7.60 8.88
CA GLN A 67 -3.88 -6.49 8.20
C GLN A 67 -2.39 -6.81 8.22
N SER A 68 -1.78 -7.07 7.06
CA SER A 68 -0.34 -7.23 6.98
C SER A 68 0.31 -6.06 7.74
N LEU A 69 1.39 -6.30 8.49
CA LEU A 69 2.03 -5.29 9.33
C LEU A 69 2.24 -3.96 8.57
N CYS A 70 2.52 -4.07 7.27
CA CYS A 70 2.67 -2.97 6.34
C CYS A 70 1.38 -2.14 6.15
N LEU A 71 0.22 -2.78 5.98
CA LEU A 71 -1.07 -2.09 5.89
C LEU A 71 -1.53 -1.54 7.24
N GLN A 72 -1.21 -2.20 8.36
CA GLN A 72 -1.45 -1.62 9.70
C GLN A 72 -0.63 -0.36 9.90
N GLU A 73 0.65 -0.39 9.56
CA GLU A 73 1.58 0.73 9.70
C GLU A 73 1.14 1.91 8.83
N ILE A 74 0.69 1.62 7.61
CA ILE A 74 0.15 2.63 6.69
C ILE A 74 -1.15 3.20 7.23
N SER A 75 -2.11 2.37 7.63
CA SER A 75 -3.36 2.84 8.21
C SER A 75 -3.11 3.68 9.46
N LYS A 76 -2.32 3.19 10.42
CA LYS A 76 -2.07 3.90 11.68
C LYS A 76 -1.39 5.25 11.46
N ASN A 77 -0.38 5.33 10.59
CA ASN A 77 0.33 6.59 10.36
C ASN A 77 -0.50 7.55 9.49
N THR A 78 -1.16 7.07 8.44
CA THR A 78 -2.01 7.92 7.58
C THR A 78 -3.22 8.47 8.33
N PHE A 79 -3.91 7.69 9.17
CA PHE A 79 -5.04 8.20 9.95
C PHE A 79 -4.62 9.13 11.08
N ARG A 80 -3.47 8.88 11.73
CA ARG A 80 -2.96 9.73 12.83
C ARG A 80 -2.46 11.09 12.32
N GLU A 81 -1.87 11.13 11.12
CA GLU A 81 -1.45 12.38 10.48
C GLU A 81 -2.63 13.15 9.87
N ALA A 82 -3.62 12.46 9.28
CA ALA A 82 -4.80 13.10 8.68
C ALA A 82 -5.86 13.55 9.71
N TYR A 83 -5.97 12.87 10.85
CA TYR A 83 -6.95 13.15 11.91
C TYR A 83 -6.32 13.08 13.31
N PRO A 84 -5.50 14.06 13.70
CA PRO A 84 -4.77 14.03 14.97
C PRO A 84 -5.67 14.03 16.22
N ASN A 85 -6.96 14.39 16.08
CA ASN A 85 -7.92 14.51 17.19
C ASN A 85 -8.89 13.32 17.33
N LEU A 86 -8.70 12.23 16.58
CA LEU A 86 -9.63 11.09 16.56
C LEU A 86 -9.15 9.84 17.34
N VAL A 87 -8.09 9.99 18.15
CA VAL A 87 -7.52 8.93 19.01
C VAL A 87 -7.53 9.37 20.47
#